data_AF-A0AAU6L959-F1
#
_entry.id   AF-A0AAU6L959-F1
#
_cell.length_a   1.000
_cell.length_b   1.000
_cell.length_c   1.000
_cell.angle_alpha   90.00
_cell.angle_beta   90.00
_cell.angle_gamma   90.00
#
_symmetry.space_group_name_H-M   'P 1'
#
loop_
_entity.id
_entity.type
_entity.pdbx_description
1 polymer ?
#
loop_
_entity_poly.entity_id
_entity_poly.type
_entity_poly.pdbx_seq_one_letter_code
_entity_poly.pdbx_strand_id
1 'polypeptide(L)'
;MTVDDPTSSASAGGGSASGPGTPIGRDQHTPHHEVDHTVQPTADPLAIRLEQLILGAERRYTPFQAARSAGVSMELASRFWRAMGFADIGQARALTEADVLALRRLAGLVEAGLLSEPMAVQVARSTGQTTARLAEWQIDSFLEGLTEPPEPGMTRTEVTYPLVELLLPELEEFLVYVWRRQLAAATGRVVQVADDDEMVDRRLAVGFADLVGFTRLTRRLEEEELGELVESFETTAADLVAAYGGRLIKTLGDEVLYCADDAATAAEIALRLIETMELDPQMPELRVGIAFGTVTTRMGDVFGTTVNLASRLTSIAPKDAVLVDGAMAEELSRTGAAPVSEKEAETAPDEGASYRFALQPMWQRPVRGLGVVEPWSLTRRKPKIPR
;
A
#
# COMPACT_ATOMS: atom_id res chain seq x y z
N MET A 1 -11.58 26.19 -68.32
CA MET A 1 -12.61 25.13 -68.42
C MET A 1 -13.06 24.87 -67.00
N THR A 2 -14.06 25.57 -66.47
CA THR A 2 -15.51 25.67 -66.79
C THR A 2 -16.18 25.28 -65.46
N VAL A 3 -16.71 26.24 -64.68
CA VAL A 3 -18.12 26.72 -64.75
C VAL A 3 -19.01 25.65 -64.11
N ASP A 4 -19.85 25.85 -63.09
CA ASP A 4 -20.56 27.03 -62.59
C ASP A 4 -21.09 26.77 -61.15
N ASP A 5 -21.30 27.88 -60.44
CA ASP A 5 -22.12 28.09 -59.22
C ASP A 5 -23.61 28.28 -59.65
N PRO A 6 -24.57 28.83 -58.90
CA PRO A 6 -25.08 28.65 -57.52
C PRO A 6 -26.63 28.46 -57.49
N THR A 7 -27.25 28.76 -56.32
CA THR A 7 -28.64 29.27 -56.07
C THR A 7 -29.82 28.30 -56.23
N SER A 8 -30.99 28.42 -55.55
CA SER A 8 -31.59 29.40 -54.63
C SER A 8 -32.82 28.75 -53.95
N SER A 9 -33.21 29.35 -52.83
CA SER A 9 -34.43 29.20 -52.04
C SER A 9 -35.79 29.42 -52.75
N ALA A 10 -36.80 28.71 -52.23
CA ALA A 10 -38.19 29.09 -51.89
C ALA A 10 -39.18 29.63 -52.95
N SER A 11 -40.38 28.99 -53.02
CA SER A 11 -41.70 29.66 -52.83
C SER A 11 -42.93 28.73 -52.93
N ALA A 12 -43.80 28.80 -51.91
CA ALA A 12 -45.27 28.98 -51.91
C ALA A 12 -46.29 28.11 -52.71
N GLY A 13 -47.42 27.84 -52.01
CA GLY A 13 -48.74 27.42 -52.51
C GLY A 13 -49.31 26.29 -51.62
N GLY A 14 -50.45 26.34 -50.92
CA GLY A 14 -51.72 27.08 -51.09
C GLY A 14 -52.85 26.03 -51.18
N GLY A 15 -53.71 25.88 -50.17
CA GLY A 15 -54.86 24.95 -50.22
C GLY A 15 -55.64 24.86 -48.89
N SER A 16 -56.97 24.95 -48.99
CA SER A 16 -57.91 25.41 -47.96
C SER A 16 -58.81 24.33 -47.34
N ALA A 17 -59.25 24.61 -46.10
CA ALA A 17 -60.60 24.43 -45.52
C ALA A 17 -61.15 23.03 -45.12
N SER A 18 -61.49 22.90 -43.82
CA SER A 18 -62.77 22.36 -43.34
C SER A 18 -63.04 22.71 -41.87
N GLY A 19 -64.14 23.43 -41.61
CA GLY A 19 -65.07 23.19 -40.48
C GLY A 19 -64.81 23.82 -39.10
N PRO A 20 -65.70 24.70 -38.58
CA PRO A 20 -65.58 25.38 -37.28
C PRO A 20 -66.47 24.79 -36.16
N GLY A 21 -66.15 25.07 -34.89
CA GLY A 21 -67.00 24.78 -33.72
C GLY A 21 -66.40 25.19 -32.36
N THR A 22 -66.60 26.45 -31.97
CA THR A 22 -66.32 27.17 -30.68
C THR A 22 -67.03 26.54 -29.45
N PRO A 23 -66.84 26.96 -28.16
CA PRO A 23 -65.81 27.80 -27.52
C PRO A 23 -65.16 27.24 -26.24
N ILE A 24 -64.14 27.99 -25.82
CA ILE A 24 -63.32 27.97 -24.60
C ILE A 24 -64.15 28.23 -23.33
N GLY A 25 -63.82 27.52 -22.24
CA GLY A 25 -64.23 27.87 -20.88
C GLY A 25 -63.57 27.03 -19.78
N ARG A 26 -62.80 27.73 -18.92
CA ARG A 26 -62.37 27.42 -17.54
C ARG A 26 -61.01 26.74 -17.31
N ASP A 27 -60.05 27.61 -16.94
CA ASP A 27 -59.10 27.50 -15.84
C ASP A 27 -58.85 26.09 -15.29
N GLN A 28 -57.71 25.51 -15.67
CA GLN A 28 -57.10 24.42 -14.92
C GLN A 28 -55.79 24.92 -14.32
N HIS A 29 -55.88 25.16 -13.02
CA HIS A 29 -54.79 25.32 -12.07
C HIS A 29 -53.75 24.21 -12.29
N THR A 30 -52.53 24.57 -12.68
CA THR A 30 -51.40 23.63 -12.71
C THR A 30 -50.98 23.39 -11.26
N PRO A 31 -51.05 22.17 -10.71
CA PRO A 31 -50.48 21.93 -9.40
C PRO A 31 -48.95 22.01 -9.55
N HIS A 32 -48.35 23.01 -8.91
CA HIS A 32 -46.93 23.01 -8.65
C HIS A 32 -46.62 21.76 -7.80
N HIS A 33 -45.98 20.77 -8.41
CA HIS A 33 -45.30 19.73 -7.65
C HIS A 33 -44.17 20.42 -6.87
N GLU A 34 -44.42 20.74 -5.60
CA GLU A 34 -43.35 20.88 -4.63
C GLU A 34 -42.58 19.56 -4.62
N VAL A 35 -41.35 19.61 -5.14
CA VAL A 35 -40.38 18.53 -4.97
C VAL A 35 -39.97 18.58 -3.50
N ASP A 36 -40.56 17.69 -2.71
CA ASP A 36 -40.16 17.44 -1.34
C ASP A 36 -38.72 16.88 -1.35
N HIS A 37 -37.75 17.75 -1.14
CA HIS A 37 -36.36 17.40 -0.91
C HIS A 37 -36.15 16.91 0.53
N THR A 38 -36.83 15.83 0.94
CA THR A 38 -36.55 15.16 2.23
C THR A 38 -36.52 13.63 2.17
N VAL A 39 -36.25 13.05 1.00
CA VAL A 39 -35.92 11.62 0.95
C VAL A 39 -34.41 11.45 1.03
N GLN A 40 -33.89 11.33 2.26
CA GLN A 40 -32.61 10.65 2.48
C GLN A 40 -32.75 9.24 1.87
N PRO A 41 -31.77 8.75 1.09
CA PRO A 41 -31.83 7.40 0.56
C PRO A 41 -31.95 6.46 1.76
N THR A 42 -33.05 5.71 1.84
CA THR A 42 -33.29 4.72 2.87
C THR A 42 -32.21 3.64 2.72
N ALA A 43 -31.17 3.73 3.54
CA ALA A 43 -30.07 2.78 3.53
C ALA A 43 -30.60 1.35 3.73
N ASP A 44 -29.99 0.38 3.07
CA ASP A 44 -30.35 -1.04 3.14
C ASP A 44 -30.42 -1.48 4.62
N PRO A 45 -31.56 -2.04 5.09
CA PRO A 45 -31.68 -2.56 6.45
C PRO A 45 -30.61 -3.58 6.86
N LEU A 46 -29.97 -4.28 5.90
CA LEU A 46 -28.80 -5.11 6.17
C LEU A 46 -27.56 -4.27 6.47
N ALA A 47 -27.27 -3.27 5.64
CA ALA A 47 -26.10 -2.41 5.80
C ALA A 47 -26.11 -1.69 7.15
N ILE A 48 -27.27 -1.19 7.58
CA ILE A 48 -27.42 -0.53 8.90
C ILE A 48 -27.14 -1.52 10.04
N ARG A 49 -27.64 -2.76 9.95
CA ARG A 49 -27.44 -3.78 10.98
C ARG A 49 -25.99 -4.27 11.05
N LEU A 50 -25.34 -4.48 9.91
CA LEU A 50 -23.93 -4.84 9.84
C LEU A 50 -23.05 -3.72 10.39
N GLU A 51 -23.35 -2.47 10.03
CA GLU A 51 -22.63 -1.31 10.54
C GLU A 51 -22.77 -1.19 12.07
N GLN A 52 -23.97 -1.38 12.62
CA GLN A 52 -24.19 -1.37 14.06
C GLN A 52 -23.45 -2.52 14.77
N LEU A 53 -23.40 -3.70 14.15
CA LEU A 53 -22.63 -4.84 14.66
C LEU A 53 -21.14 -4.51 14.70
N ILE A 54 -20.59 -3.95 13.61
CA ILE A 54 -19.17 -3.59 13.50
C ILE A 54 -18.79 -2.46 14.48
N LEU A 55 -19.64 -1.45 14.64
CA LEU A 55 -19.40 -0.35 15.58
C LEU A 55 -19.67 -0.74 17.05
N GLY A 56 -20.32 -1.88 17.28
CA GLY A 56 -20.72 -2.37 18.61
C GLY A 56 -21.78 -1.52 19.33
N ALA A 57 -22.28 -0.45 18.71
CA ALA A 57 -23.24 0.48 19.29
C ALA A 57 -24.00 1.29 18.23
N GLU A 58 -25.17 1.81 18.63
CA GLU A 58 -25.94 2.74 17.80
C GLU A 58 -25.29 4.13 17.73
N ARG A 59 -25.43 4.77 16.57
CA ARG A 59 -25.09 6.19 16.37
C ARG A 59 -26.08 7.07 17.14
N ARG A 60 -25.59 7.80 18.15
CA ARG A 60 -26.40 8.61 19.06
C ARG A 60 -25.97 10.06 19.16
N TYR A 61 -24.69 10.34 18.90
CA TYR A 61 -24.07 11.64 19.12
C TYR A 61 -23.87 12.40 17.82
N THR A 62 -24.15 13.71 17.85
CA THR A 62 -23.61 14.64 16.85
C THR A 62 -22.13 14.95 17.18
N PRO A 63 -21.32 15.45 16.22
CA PRO A 63 -19.96 15.91 16.50
C PRO A 63 -19.87 16.91 17.66
N PHE A 64 -20.83 17.83 17.77
CA PHE A 64 -20.90 18.76 18.90
C PHE A 64 -21.11 18.05 20.25
N GLN A 65 -22.05 17.11 20.30
CA GLN A 65 -22.31 16.36 21.52
C GLN A 65 -21.12 15.48 21.90
N ALA A 66 -20.47 14.86 20.91
CA ALA A 66 -19.31 14.00 21.14
C ALA A 66 -18.11 14.80 21.67
N ALA A 67 -17.75 15.94 21.04
CA ALA A 67 -16.67 16.80 21.49
C ALA A 67 -16.91 17.32 22.92
N ARG A 68 -18.12 17.81 23.19
CA ARG A 68 -18.51 18.27 24.52
C ARG A 68 -18.44 17.17 25.57
N SER A 69 -18.92 15.97 25.24
CA SER A 69 -18.89 14.82 26.16
C SER A 69 -17.47 14.33 26.40
N ALA A 70 -16.60 14.38 25.38
CA ALA A 70 -15.19 14.05 25.51
C ALA A 70 -14.38 15.11 26.28
N GLY A 71 -14.93 16.33 26.47
CA GLY A 71 -14.27 17.43 27.17
C GLY A 71 -13.30 18.23 26.30
N VAL A 72 -13.44 18.15 24.98
CA VAL A 72 -12.50 18.79 24.02
C VAL A 72 -13.18 19.85 23.16
N SER A 73 -12.38 20.70 22.53
CA SER A 73 -12.89 21.68 21.57
C SER A 73 -13.39 20.99 20.29
N MET A 74 -14.37 21.62 19.63
CA MET A 74 -14.85 21.18 18.32
C MET A 74 -13.73 21.13 17.29
N GLU A 75 -12.81 22.10 17.34
CA GLU A 75 -11.68 22.17 16.43
C GLU A 75 -10.76 20.95 16.57
N LEU A 76 -10.42 20.58 17.81
CA LEU A 76 -9.58 19.42 18.08
C LEU A 76 -10.27 18.11 17.66
N ALA A 77 -11.56 17.96 17.99
CA ALA A 77 -12.36 16.81 17.60
C ALA A 77 -12.40 16.65 16.06
N SER A 78 -12.72 17.72 15.33
CA SER A 78 -12.75 17.71 13.86
C SER A 78 -11.37 17.49 13.24
N ARG A 79 -10.29 17.92 13.90
CA ARG A 79 -8.91 17.64 13.44
C ARG A 79 -8.55 16.17 13.61
N PHE A 80 -8.89 15.54 14.72
CA PHE A 80 -8.68 14.10 14.90
C PHE A 80 -9.54 13.26 13.95
N TRP A 81 -10.82 13.60 13.79
CA TRP A 81 -11.73 12.92 12.86
C TRP A 81 -11.20 12.92 11.43
N ARG A 82 -10.81 14.09 10.92
CA ARG A 82 -10.19 14.21 9.59
C ARG A 82 -8.82 13.56 9.50
N ALA A 83 -8.04 13.58 10.58
CA ALA A 83 -6.74 12.92 10.61
C ALA A 83 -6.89 11.42 10.37
N MET A 84 -7.87 10.78 11.02
CA MET A 84 -8.18 9.35 10.83
C MET A 84 -8.73 9.01 9.43
N GLY A 85 -9.02 10.01 8.59
CA GLY A 85 -9.48 9.82 7.20
C GLY A 85 -10.99 9.77 7.03
N PHE A 86 -11.76 10.01 8.09
CA PHE A 86 -13.22 9.97 8.02
C PHE A 86 -13.81 11.20 7.33
N ALA A 87 -14.89 10.97 6.56
CA ALA A 87 -15.62 12.02 5.86
C ALA A 87 -16.30 13.00 6.83
N ASP A 88 -16.50 14.25 6.41
CA ASP A 88 -17.23 15.23 7.22
C ASP A 88 -18.71 14.85 7.31
N ILE A 89 -19.19 14.70 8.55
CA ILE A 89 -20.55 14.28 8.90
C ILE A 89 -21.43 15.46 9.35
N GLY A 90 -20.91 16.70 9.28
CA GLY A 90 -21.64 17.91 9.65
C GLY A 90 -22.12 17.88 11.10
N GLN A 91 -23.44 17.95 11.31
CA GLN A 91 -24.07 17.79 12.63
C GLN A 91 -25.04 16.60 12.70
N ALA A 92 -24.89 15.63 11.79
CA ALA A 92 -25.68 14.40 11.84
C ALA A 92 -25.34 13.58 13.08
N ARG A 93 -26.32 12.81 13.59
CA ARG A 93 -26.09 11.81 14.64
C ARG A 93 -25.42 10.58 14.03
N ALA A 94 -24.11 10.65 13.89
CA ALA A 94 -23.31 9.61 13.23
C ALA A 94 -22.23 9.00 14.13
N LEU A 95 -22.12 9.45 15.39
CA LEU A 95 -21.10 9.01 16.34
C LEU A 95 -21.70 8.16 17.46
N THR A 96 -20.90 7.23 17.97
CA THR A 96 -21.20 6.29 19.05
C THR A 96 -20.53 6.73 20.36
N GLU A 97 -20.79 6.00 21.45
CA GLU A 97 -20.06 6.19 22.72
C GLU A 97 -18.56 5.86 22.58
N ALA A 98 -18.21 4.90 21.71
CA ALA A 98 -16.83 4.52 21.47
C ALA A 98 -16.02 5.68 20.86
N ASP A 99 -16.63 6.47 19.96
CA ASP A 99 -16.00 7.67 19.39
C ASP A 99 -15.69 8.72 20.47
N VAL A 100 -16.62 8.94 21.41
CA VAL A 100 -16.43 9.86 22.54
C VAL A 100 -15.28 9.38 23.42
N LEU A 101 -15.24 8.09 23.73
CA LEU A 101 -14.21 7.50 24.58
C LEU A 101 -12.84 7.53 23.91
N ALA A 102 -12.75 7.22 22.61
CA ALA A 102 -11.52 7.27 21.83
C ALA A 102 -10.96 8.70 21.81
N LEU A 103 -11.81 9.69 21.53
CA LEU A 103 -11.44 11.10 21.53
C LEU A 103 -10.95 11.56 22.91
N ARG A 104 -11.66 11.21 23.98
CA ARG A 104 -11.26 11.52 25.36
C ARG A 104 -9.92 10.89 25.73
N ARG A 105 -9.68 9.63 25.36
CA ARG A 105 -8.41 8.93 25.63
C ARG A 105 -7.23 9.61 24.94
N LEU A 106 -7.36 9.94 23.65
CA LEU A 106 -6.30 10.60 22.91
C LEU A 106 -6.02 12.01 23.42
N ALA A 107 -7.07 12.77 23.74
CA ALA A 107 -6.92 14.11 24.33
C ALA A 107 -6.26 14.05 25.71
N GLY A 108 -6.63 13.08 26.55
CA GLY A 108 -6.02 12.89 27.87
C GLY A 108 -4.51 12.63 27.82
N LEU A 109 -4.01 11.95 26.77
CA LEU A 109 -2.56 11.78 26.57
C LEU A 109 -1.86 13.11 26.25
N VAL A 110 -2.53 14.00 25.53
CA VAL A 110 -2.01 15.34 25.19
C VAL A 110 -2.02 16.23 26.43
N GLU A 111 -3.12 16.24 27.18
CA GLU A 111 -3.25 17.00 28.43
C GLU A 111 -2.24 16.55 29.50
N ALA A 112 -1.97 15.25 29.59
CA ALA A 112 -0.96 14.70 30.50
C ALA A 112 0.49 14.98 30.06
N GLY A 113 0.70 15.59 28.89
CA GLY A 113 2.03 15.88 28.34
C GLY A 113 2.78 14.65 27.83
N LEU A 114 2.11 13.50 27.70
CA LEU A 114 2.70 12.26 27.17
C LEU A 114 2.86 12.32 25.64
N LEU A 115 2.01 13.09 24.96
CA LEU A 115 2.09 13.36 23.53
C LEU A 115 1.91 14.86 23.27
N SER A 116 2.66 15.40 22.31
CA SER A 116 2.33 16.72 21.77
C SER A 116 1.10 16.62 20.85
N GLU A 117 0.32 17.69 20.75
CA GLU A 117 -0.85 17.72 19.86
C GLU A 117 -0.49 17.39 18.39
N PRO A 118 0.60 17.93 17.79
CA PRO A 118 1.02 17.54 16.44
C PRO A 118 1.32 16.04 16.32
N MET A 119 1.97 15.45 17.33
CA MET A 119 2.27 14.01 17.36
C MET A 119 0.99 13.19 17.47
N ALA A 120 0.05 13.56 18.34
CA ALA A 120 -1.23 12.88 18.47
C ALA A 120 -2.02 12.89 17.15
N VAL A 121 -2.05 14.02 16.45
CA VAL A 121 -2.69 14.13 15.12
C VAL A 121 -1.96 13.26 14.08
N GLN A 122 -0.64 13.17 14.15
CA GLN A 122 0.15 12.30 13.28
C GLN A 122 -0.13 10.82 13.54
N VAL A 123 -0.21 10.40 14.80
CA VAL A 123 -0.55 9.03 15.21
C VAL A 123 -1.96 8.67 14.75
N ALA A 124 -2.94 9.56 14.97
CA ALA A 124 -4.31 9.35 14.50
C ALA A 124 -4.36 9.16 12.98
N ARG A 125 -3.58 9.96 12.23
CA ARG A 125 -3.50 9.85 10.77
C ARG A 125 -2.87 8.56 10.29
N SER A 126 -1.73 8.20 10.86
CA SER A 126 -1.05 6.95 10.49
C SER A 126 -1.93 5.75 10.81
N THR A 127 -2.58 5.76 11.97
CA THR A 127 -3.50 4.68 12.38
C THR A 127 -4.66 4.57 11.41
N GLY A 128 -5.35 5.68 11.14
CA GLY A 128 -6.51 5.70 10.23
C GLY A 128 -6.16 5.24 8.81
N GLN A 129 -5.02 5.65 8.26
CA GLN A 129 -4.57 5.23 6.94
C GLN A 129 -4.27 3.72 6.87
N THR A 130 -3.62 3.16 7.89
CA THR A 130 -3.33 1.73 7.95
C THR A 130 -4.60 0.90 8.15
N THR A 131 -5.49 1.32 9.03
CA THR A 131 -6.74 0.59 9.30
C THR A 131 -7.75 0.70 8.15
N ALA A 132 -7.77 1.81 7.41
CA ALA A 132 -8.62 1.95 6.23
C ALA A 132 -8.26 0.91 5.15
N ARG A 133 -6.96 0.79 4.83
CA ARG A 133 -6.48 -0.22 3.88
C ARG A 133 -6.75 -1.65 4.36
N LEU A 134 -6.55 -1.91 5.66
CA LEU A 134 -6.85 -3.21 6.24
C LEU A 134 -8.33 -3.55 6.11
N ALA A 135 -9.22 -2.60 6.40
CA ALA A 135 -10.65 -2.79 6.30
C ALA A 135 -11.10 -3.04 4.85
N GLU A 136 -10.56 -2.30 3.88
CA GLU A 136 -10.81 -2.54 2.45
C GLU A 136 -10.36 -3.95 2.05
N TRP A 137 -9.12 -4.34 2.36
CA TRP A 137 -8.60 -5.67 2.07
C TRP A 137 -9.45 -6.79 2.72
N GLN A 138 -9.82 -6.65 3.99
CA GLN A 138 -10.66 -7.63 4.66
C GLN A 138 -12.02 -7.75 3.98
N ILE A 139 -12.66 -6.62 3.65
CA ILE A 139 -13.95 -6.63 2.97
C ILE A 139 -13.83 -7.30 1.60
N ASP A 140 -12.82 -6.97 0.80
CA ASP A 140 -12.62 -7.57 -0.53
C ASP A 140 -12.37 -9.10 -0.42
N SER A 141 -11.44 -9.52 0.43
CA SER A 141 -11.12 -10.94 0.64
C SER A 141 -12.30 -11.75 1.20
N PHE A 142 -13.10 -11.16 2.11
CA PHE A 142 -14.29 -11.83 2.62
C PHE A 142 -15.44 -11.83 1.59
N LEU A 143 -15.64 -10.76 0.83
CA LEU A 143 -16.74 -10.70 -0.16
C LEU A 143 -16.56 -11.70 -1.31
N GLU A 144 -15.32 -11.97 -1.72
CA GLU A 144 -15.03 -13.01 -2.73
C GLU A 144 -15.41 -14.42 -2.23
N GLY A 145 -15.18 -14.72 -0.95
CA GLY A 145 -15.54 -16.02 -0.35
C GLY A 145 -17.01 -16.17 0.07
N LEU A 146 -17.79 -15.07 0.09
CA LEU A 146 -19.13 -15.03 0.69
C LEU A 146 -20.28 -14.77 -0.28
N THR A 147 -19.97 -14.65 -1.57
CA THR A 147 -20.96 -14.33 -2.59
C THR A 147 -21.76 -15.55 -3.07
N GLU A 148 -21.34 -16.77 -2.75
CA GLU A 148 -22.09 -18.00 -3.00
C GLU A 148 -22.88 -18.44 -1.76
N PRO A 149 -24.23 -18.43 -1.80
CA PRO A 149 -25.03 -19.00 -0.72
C PRO A 149 -24.68 -20.49 -0.58
N PRO A 150 -24.36 -20.97 0.64
CA PRO A 150 -23.98 -22.38 0.84
C PRO A 150 -25.14 -23.34 0.50
N GLU A 151 -26.39 -22.85 0.52
CA GLU A 151 -27.57 -23.60 0.14
C GLU A 151 -28.50 -22.80 -0.79
N PRO A 152 -29.13 -23.45 -1.80
CA PRO A 152 -30.14 -22.81 -2.64
C PRO A 152 -31.32 -22.28 -1.80
N GLY A 153 -31.53 -20.97 -1.80
CA GLY A 153 -32.67 -20.32 -1.13
C GLY A 153 -32.33 -19.47 0.09
N MET A 154 -31.07 -19.47 0.56
CA MET A 154 -30.62 -18.53 1.58
C MET A 154 -30.47 -17.11 1.00
N THR A 155 -30.91 -16.12 1.76
CA THR A 155 -30.64 -14.71 1.46
C THR A 155 -29.21 -14.34 1.86
N ARG A 156 -28.59 -13.40 1.15
CA ARG A 156 -27.25 -12.86 1.51
C ARG A 156 -27.19 -12.36 2.96
N THR A 157 -28.29 -11.85 3.50
CA THR A 157 -28.41 -11.42 4.90
C THR A 157 -28.24 -12.56 5.90
N GLU A 158 -28.87 -13.71 5.64
CA GLU A 158 -28.84 -14.89 6.51
C GLU A 158 -27.45 -15.53 6.59
N VAL A 159 -26.61 -15.29 5.58
CA VAL A 159 -25.22 -15.77 5.53
C VAL A 159 -24.25 -14.73 6.11
N THR A 160 -24.36 -13.48 5.68
CA THR A 160 -23.34 -12.44 5.98
C THR A 160 -23.36 -12.03 7.44
N TYR A 161 -24.55 -11.82 8.04
CA TYR A 161 -24.63 -11.28 9.41
C TYR A 161 -24.05 -12.23 10.47
N PRO A 162 -24.46 -13.52 10.54
CA PRO A 162 -23.90 -14.44 11.54
C PRO A 162 -22.41 -14.67 11.37
N LEU A 163 -21.92 -14.60 10.13
CA LEU A 163 -20.50 -14.75 9.87
C LEU A 163 -19.71 -13.54 10.37
N VAL A 164 -20.14 -12.31 10.08
CA VAL A 164 -19.48 -11.11 10.60
C VAL A 164 -19.51 -11.11 12.13
N GLU A 165 -20.62 -11.53 12.74
CA GLU A 165 -20.76 -11.66 14.20
C GLU A 165 -19.75 -12.66 14.78
N LEU A 166 -19.47 -13.75 14.06
CA LEU A 166 -18.48 -14.76 14.46
C LEU A 166 -17.03 -14.30 14.21
N LEU A 167 -16.74 -13.66 13.08
CA LEU A 167 -15.39 -13.31 12.66
C LEU A 167 -14.85 -12.04 13.30
N LEU A 168 -15.70 -11.04 13.57
CA LEU A 168 -15.26 -9.72 14.03
C LEU A 168 -14.41 -9.80 15.32
N PRO A 169 -14.80 -10.55 16.38
CA PRO A 169 -13.98 -10.67 17.58
C PRO A 169 -12.61 -11.31 17.32
N GLU A 170 -12.56 -12.34 16.47
CA GLU A 170 -11.31 -13.03 16.10
C GLU A 170 -10.37 -12.09 15.32
N LEU A 171 -10.92 -11.28 14.42
CA LEU A 171 -10.15 -10.27 13.66
C LEU A 171 -9.61 -9.16 14.58
N GLU A 172 -10.39 -8.72 15.57
CA GLU A 172 -9.94 -7.74 16.56
C GLU A 172 -8.79 -8.30 17.42
N GLU A 173 -8.92 -9.51 17.95
CA GLU A 173 -7.87 -10.16 18.74
C GLU A 173 -6.60 -10.40 17.91
N PHE A 174 -6.77 -10.85 16.67
CA PHE A 174 -5.66 -11.06 15.74
C PHE A 174 -4.94 -9.74 15.42
N LEU A 175 -5.68 -8.66 15.13
CA LEU A 175 -5.12 -7.33 14.90
C LEU A 175 -4.29 -6.86 16.11
N VAL A 176 -4.81 -7.00 17.32
CA VAL A 176 -4.10 -6.61 18.55
C VAL A 176 -2.85 -7.47 18.76
N TYR A 177 -2.92 -8.78 18.51
CA TYR A 177 -1.77 -9.67 18.58
C TYR A 177 -0.66 -9.25 17.60
N VAL A 178 -1.01 -9.09 16.32
CA VAL A 178 -0.05 -8.70 15.27
C VAL A 178 0.53 -7.32 15.57
N TRP A 179 -0.29 -6.35 15.94
CA TRP A 179 0.17 -5.01 16.33
C TRP A 179 1.18 -5.07 17.48
N ARG A 180 0.92 -5.85 18.53
CA ARG A 180 1.86 -6.03 19.66
C ARG A 180 3.17 -6.67 19.23
N ARG A 181 3.14 -7.67 18.36
CA ARG A 181 4.35 -8.29 17.80
C ARG A 181 5.16 -7.32 16.97
N GLN A 182 4.50 -6.53 16.13
CA GLN A 182 5.16 -5.49 15.33
C GLN A 182 5.78 -4.40 16.21
N LEU A 183 5.08 -3.99 17.27
CA LEU A 183 5.59 -3.00 18.23
C LEU A 183 6.81 -3.53 19.00
N ALA A 184 6.79 -4.80 19.42
CA ALA A 184 7.94 -5.44 20.07
C ALA A 184 9.15 -5.52 19.13
N ALA A 185 8.94 -5.93 17.88
CA ALA A 185 9.99 -5.97 16.87
C ALA A 185 10.56 -4.56 16.57
N ALA A 186 9.71 -3.54 16.51
CA ALA A 186 10.14 -2.16 16.34
C ALA A 186 10.95 -1.62 17.52
N THR A 187 10.55 -1.96 18.75
CA THR A 187 11.24 -1.52 19.96
C THR A 187 12.64 -2.13 20.06
N GLY A 188 12.80 -3.43 19.73
CA GLY A 188 14.12 -4.07 19.71
C GLY A 188 15.13 -3.32 18.85
N ARG A 189 14.68 -2.78 17.71
CA ARG A 189 15.50 -1.97 16.79
C ARG A 189 15.83 -0.57 17.28
N VAL A 190 15.05 -0.01 18.20
CA VAL A 190 15.32 1.31 18.83
C VAL A 190 16.25 1.15 20.03
N VAL A 191 16.13 0.05 20.77
CA VAL A 191 17.01 -0.22 21.92
C VAL A 191 18.43 -0.56 21.48
N GLN A 192 18.61 -1.39 20.45
CA GLN A 192 19.94 -1.65 19.85
C GLN A 192 20.63 -0.38 19.35
N VAL A 193 19.84 0.63 19.03
CA VAL A 193 20.24 1.93 18.51
C VAL A 193 20.70 2.88 19.63
N ALA A 194 20.11 2.81 20.83
CA ALA A 194 20.43 3.72 21.92
C ALA A 194 21.79 3.41 22.59
N ASP A 195 22.33 2.21 22.39
CA ASP A 195 23.63 1.79 22.94
C ASP A 195 24.83 2.24 22.05
N ASP A 196 24.59 2.68 20.81
CA ASP A 196 25.63 3.18 19.89
C ASP A 196 25.62 4.73 19.85
N ASP A 197 26.58 5.39 20.52
CA ASP A 197 26.70 6.85 20.69
C ASP A 197 26.91 7.68 19.39
N GLU A 198 26.93 7.05 18.20
CA GLU A 198 27.12 7.69 16.89
C GLU A 198 25.85 7.66 16.02
N MET A 199 24.77 8.33 16.45
CA MET A 199 23.47 8.16 15.77
C MET A 199 22.77 9.45 15.34
N VAL A 200 23.06 9.85 14.10
CA VAL A 200 22.14 10.65 13.27
C VAL A 200 21.79 9.94 11.95
N ASP A 201 22.51 8.88 11.54
CA ASP A 201 22.39 8.26 10.22
C ASP A 201 22.38 6.72 10.30
N ARG A 202 21.19 6.09 10.38
CA ARG A 202 21.07 4.62 10.34
C ARG A 202 21.46 4.13 8.94
N ARG A 203 22.56 3.39 8.83
CA ARG A 203 22.96 2.73 7.58
C ARG A 203 22.14 1.45 7.40
N LEU A 204 21.43 1.34 6.29
CA LEU A 204 20.67 0.14 5.91
C LEU A 204 21.09 -0.31 4.52
N ALA A 205 20.92 -1.61 4.24
CA ALA A 205 20.87 -2.12 2.88
C ALA A 205 19.44 -1.96 2.37
N VAL A 206 19.25 -1.25 1.27
CA VAL A 206 17.94 -1.01 0.63
C VAL A 206 17.93 -1.73 -0.71
N GLY A 207 16.96 -2.60 -0.92
CA GLY A 207 16.80 -3.37 -2.15
C GLY A 207 15.47 -3.08 -2.85
N PHE A 208 15.52 -2.98 -4.17
CA PHE A 208 14.36 -2.96 -5.04
C PHE A 208 14.40 -4.18 -5.97
N ALA A 209 13.34 -4.95 -5.99
CA ALA A 209 13.15 -6.08 -6.90
C ALA A 209 11.99 -5.78 -7.84
N ASP A 210 12.20 -5.91 -9.15
CA ASP A 210 11.26 -5.47 -10.19
C ASP A 210 11.09 -6.54 -11.27
N LEU A 211 9.84 -6.79 -11.69
CA LEU A 211 9.54 -7.76 -12.74
C LEU A 211 9.91 -7.22 -14.13
N VAL A 212 10.71 -7.97 -14.86
CA VAL A 212 11.17 -7.54 -16.19
C VAL A 212 10.03 -7.58 -17.19
N GLY A 213 9.80 -6.44 -17.85
CA GLY A 213 8.86 -6.36 -18.96
C GLY A 213 7.39 -6.35 -18.54
N PHE A 214 7.10 -6.10 -17.27
CA PHE A 214 5.74 -6.02 -16.73
C PHE A 214 4.81 -5.10 -17.54
N THR A 215 5.27 -3.93 -17.98
CA THR A 215 4.47 -3.03 -18.84
C THR A 215 4.01 -3.66 -20.16
N ARG A 216 4.68 -4.73 -20.63
CA ARG A 216 4.24 -5.50 -21.80
C ARG A 216 3.24 -6.58 -21.42
N LEU A 217 3.36 -7.16 -20.23
CA LEU A 217 2.43 -8.15 -19.69
C LEU A 217 1.06 -7.51 -19.42
N THR A 218 1.03 -6.29 -18.87
CA THR A 218 -0.22 -5.56 -18.62
C THR A 218 -1.06 -5.27 -19.86
N ARG A 219 -0.50 -5.40 -21.07
CA ARG A 219 -1.21 -5.22 -22.34
C ARG A 219 -1.66 -6.54 -22.99
N ARG A 220 -1.23 -7.67 -22.44
CA ARG A 220 -1.40 -9.00 -23.02
C ARG A 220 -2.25 -9.91 -22.14
N LEU A 221 -2.11 -9.77 -20.84
CA LEU A 221 -2.88 -10.51 -19.85
C LEU A 221 -4.20 -9.80 -19.60
N GLU A 222 -5.22 -10.58 -19.27
CA GLU A 222 -6.47 -10.05 -18.73
C GLU A 222 -6.25 -9.53 -17.30
N GLU A 223 -7.16 -8.69 -16.80
CA GLU A 223 -7.00 -8.01 -15.50
C GLU A 223 -6.86 -8.98 -14.32
N GLU A 224 -7.62 -10.08 -14.35
CA GLU A 224 -7.58 -11.15 -13.33
C GLU A 224 -6.24 -11.87 -13.32
N GLU A 225 -5.75 -12.33 -14.49
CA GLU A 225 -4.44 -12.99 -14.63
C GLU A 225 -3.27 -12.09 -14.19
N LEU A 226 -3.38 -10.79 -14.46
CA LEU A 226 -2.38 -9.82 -14.01
C LEU A 226 -2.41 -9.65 -12.49
N GLY A 227 -3.60 -9.61 -11.89
CA GLY A 227 -3.80 -9.54 -10.45
C GLY A 227 -3.16 -10.73 -9.74
N GLU A 228 -3.47 -11.95 -10.18
CA GLU A 228 -2.90 -13.18 -9.62
C GLU A 228 -1.37 -13.23 -9.71
N LEU A 229 -0.80 -12.78 -10.83
CA LEU A 229 0.65 -12.72 -11.02
C LEU A 229 1.30 -11.73 -10.04
N VAL A 230 0.72 -10.54 -9.88
CA VAL A 230 1.22 -9.53 -8.94
C VAL A 230 1.10 -10.04 -7.50
N GLU A 231 -0.03 -10.61 -7.12
CA GLU A 231 -0.24 -11.15 -5.78
C GLU A 231 0.74 -12.29 -5.45
N SER A 232 0.97 -13.21 -6.39
CA SER A 232 1.93 -14.30 -6.23
C SER A 232 3.36 -13.77 -6.05
N PHE A 233 3.74 -12.74 -6.82
CA PHE A 233 5.03 -12.08 -6.69
C PHE A 233 5.17 -11.38 -5.33
N GLU A 234 4.19 -10.56 -4.95
CA GLU A 234 4.19 -9.81 -3.69
C GLU A 234 4.24 -10.76 -2.47
N THR A 235 3.45 -11.84 -2.50
CA THR A 235 3.40 -12.85 -1.43
C THR A 235 4.73 -13.56 -1.28
N THR A 236 5.27 -14.08 -2.39
CA THR A 236 6.57 -14.77 -2.38
C THR A 236 7.68 -13.85 -1.91
N ALA A 237 7.66 -12.58 -2.34
CA ALA A 237 8.64 -11.60 -1.91
C ALA A 237 8.51 -11.27 -0.42
N ALA A 238 7.29 -11.09 0.09
CA ALA A 238 7.04 -10.84 1.50
C ALA A 238 7.55 -11.98 2.38
N ASP A 239 7.27 -13.22 2.00
CA ASP A 239 7.69 -14.43 2.72
C ASP A 239 9.21 -14.56 2.76
N LEU A 240 9.88 -14.40 1.62
CA LEU A 240 11.34 -14.48 1.55
C LEU A 240 12.00 -13.34 2.33
N VAL A 241 11.53 -12.11 2.18
CA VAL A 241 12.08 -10.97 2.93
C VAL A 241 11.96 -11.22 4.43
N ALA A 242 10.80 -11.69 4.91
CA ALA A 242 10.60 -11.97 6.33
C ALA A 242 11.44 -13.17 6.81
N ALA A 243 11.47 -14.27 6.07
CA ALA A 243 12.17 -15.50 6.44
C ALA A 243 13.69 -15.32 6.62
N TYR A 244 14.29 -14.39 5.87
CA TYR A 244 15.71 -14.08 5.94
C TYR A 244 16.04 -12.87 6.82
N GLY A 245 15.05 -12.31 7.55
CA GLY A 245 15.29 -11.23 8.52
C GLY A 245 15.33 -9.83 7.91
N GLY A 246 14.90 -9.67 6.67
CA GLY A 246 14.64 -8.37 6.06
C GLY A 246 13.29 -7.80 6.48
N ARG A 247 13.05 -6.56 6.06
CA ARG A 247 11.78 -5.86 6.24
C ARG A 247 11.25 -5.40 4.91
N LEU A 248 10.08 -5.93 4.55
CA LEU A 248 9.29 -5.42 3.44
C LEU A 248 8.81 -4.02 3.83
N ILE A 249 9.14 -3.01 3.03
CA ILE A 249 8.73 -1.63 3.26
C ILE A 249 7.37 -1.40 2.62
N LYS A 250 7.28 -1.70 1.33
CA LYS A 250 6.08 -1.55 0.50
C LYS A 250 6.26 -2.28 -0.82
N THR A 251 5.12 -2.56 -1.44
CA THR A 251 5.02 -3.01 -2.82
C THR A 251 4.45 -1.87 -3.68
N LEU A 252 4.79 -1.87 -4.96
CA LEU A 252 4.42 -0.86 -5.95
C LEU A 252 3.98 -1.57 -7.23
N GLY A 253 3.02 -2.49 -7.13
CA GLY A 253 2.62 -3.36 -8.24
C GLY A 253 3.69 -4.40 -8.52
N ASP A 254 4.45 -4.20 -9.59
CA ASP A 254 5.52 -5.10 -10.06
C ASP A 254 6.87 -4.92 -9.38
N GLU A 255 6.97 -3.93 -8.48
CA GLU A 255 8.20 -3.61 -7.76
C GLU A 255 8.03 -3.77 -6.23
N VAL A 256 9.01 -4.40 -5.60
CA VAL A 256 9.08 -4.60 -4.15
C VAL A 256 10.25 -3.79 -3.58
N LEU A 257 9.97 -2.97 -2.56
CA LEU A 257 10.98 -2.28 -1.75
C LEU A 257 11.15 -2.99 -0.41
N TYR A 258 12.37 -3.44 -0.13
CA TYR A 258 12.74 -4.01 1.16
C TYR A 258 14.02 -3.37 1.72
N CYS A 259 14.26 -3.56 3.02
CA CYS A 259 15.53 -3.21 3.64
C CYS A 259 16.02 -4.29 4.60
N ALA A 260 17.32 -4.30 4.88
CA ALA A 260 17.93 -5.10 5.92
C ALA A 260 18.93 -4.26 6.72
N ASP A 261 19.15 -4.65 7.98
CA ASP A 261 20.11 -3.99 8.87
C ASP A 261 21.57 -4.29 8.47
N ASP A 262 21.82 -5.41 7.80
CA ASP A 262 23.14 -5.79 7.30
C ASP A 262 23.15 -6.13 5.80
N ALA A 263 24.32 -5.92 5.19
CA ALA A 263 24.52 -6.14 3.76
C ALA A 263 24.34 -7.62 3.35
N ALA A 264 24.78 -8.56 4.16
CA ALA A 264 24.74 -9.97 3.78
C ALA A 264 23.30 -10.51 3.74
N THR A 265 22.43 -10.03 4.64
CA THR A 265 21.01 -10.37 4.65
C THR A 265 20.30 -9.84 3.40
N ALA A 266 20.52 -8.57 3.02
CA ALA A 266 19.93 -8.04 1.79
C ALA A 266 20.42 -8.76 0.53
N ALA A 267 21.72 -9.09 0.47
CA ALA A 267 22.31 -9.88 -0.60
C ALA A 267 21.67 -11.28 -0.72
N GLU A 268 21.48 -11.97 0.40
CA GLU A 268 20.84 -13.29 0.42
C GLU A 268 19.38 -13.20 -0.03
N ILE A 269 18.60 -12.23 0.46
CA ILE A 269 17.21 -12.00 0.04
C ILE A 269 17.13 -11.79 -1.48
N ALA A 270 17.96 -10.90 -2.03
CA ALA A 270 17.97 -10.60 -3.46
C ALA A 270 18.20 -11.85 -4.33
N LEU A 271 19.21 -12.64 -3.97
CA LEU A 271 19.54 -13.85 -4.70
C LEU A 271 18.44 -14.90 -4.56
N ARG A 272 17.84 -15.04 -3.38
CA ARG A 272 16.72 -15.96 -3.14
C ARG A 272 15.46 -15.59 -3.90
N LEU A 273 15.18 -14.29 -4.05
CA LEU A 273 14.06 -13.81 -4.86
C LEU A 273 14.24 -14.28 -6.31
N ILE A 274 15.40 -14.01 -6.92
CA ILE A 274 15.68 -14.46 -8.30
C ILE A 274 15.61 -15.99 -8.40
N GLU A 275 16.33 -16.71 -7.52
CA GLU A 275 16.35 -18.18 -7.51
C GLU A 275 14.95 -18.79 -7.40
N THR A 276 14.05 -18.17 -6.62
CA THR A 276 12.69 -18.68 -6.42
C THR A 276 11.79 -18.37 -7.61
N MET A 277 11.89 -17.16 -8.17
CA MET A 277 11.11 -16.76 -9.35
C MET A 277 11.51 -17.57 -10.58
N GLU A 278 12.79 -17.92 -10.74
CA GLU A 278 13.27 -18.79 -11.83
C GLU A 278 12.66 -20.21 -11.80
N LEU A 279 12.18 -20.68 -10.65
CA LEU A 279 11.56 -22.00 -10.53
C LEU A 279 10.12 -22.05 -11.07
N ASP A 280 9.47 -20.90 -11.21
CA ASP A 280 8.12 -20.79 -11.75
C ASP A 280 8.18 -20.27 -13.21
N PRO A 281 7.88 -21.11 -14.22
CA PRO A 281 7.89 -20.70 -15.62
C PRO A 281 6.84 -19.64 -15.98
N GLN A 282 5.83 -19.42 -15.15
CA GLN A 282 4.84 -18.35 -15.34
C GLN A 282 5.35 -17.00 -14.82
N MET A 283 6.35 -17.01 -13.93
CA MET A 283 6.92 -15.78 -13.39
C MET A 283 7.85 -15.11 -14.40
N PRO A 284 7.71 -13.78 -14.60
CA PRO A 284 8.67 -13.02 -15.38
C PRO A 284 10.05 -13.03 -14.71
N GLU A 285 11.07 -12.80 -15.53
CA GLU A 285 12.44 -12.63 -15.02
C GLU A 285 12.50 -11.47 -14.04
N LEU A 286 13.34 -11.58 -13.00
CA LEU A 286 13.43 -10.58 -11.95
C LEU A 286 14.75 -9.81 -12.07
N ARG A 287 14.73 -8.52 -11.77
CA ARG A 287 15.97 -7.74 -11.62
C ARG A 287 16.01 -7.07 -10.26
N VAL A 288 17.18 -7.04 -9.63
CA VAL A 288 17.33 -6.50 -8.27
C VAL A 288 18.47 -5.49 -8.22
N GLY A 289 18.25 -4.38 -7.53
CA GLY A 289 19.24 -3.36 -7.24
C GLY A 289 19.30 -3.09 -5.74
N ILE A 290 20.51 -3.07 -5.18
CA ILE A 290 20.74 -2.85 -3.74
C ILE A 290 21.74 -1.72 -3.54
N ALA A 291 21.45 -0.81 -2.62
CA ALA A 291 22.41 0.20 -2.16
C ALA A 291 22.56 0.14 -0.64
N PHE A 292 23.76 0.47 -0.15
CA PHE A 292 24.05 0.49 1.29
C PHE A 292 24.45 1.88 1.77
N GLY A 293 23.76 2.40 2.77
CA GLY A 293 24.09 3.71 3.33
C GLY A 293 22.99 4.27 4.21
N THR A 294 23.17 5.52 4.60
CA THR A 294 22.22 6.26 5.43
C THR A 294 20.83 6.28 4.82
N VAL A 295 19.82 6.01 5.64
CA VAL A 295 18.43 6.28 5.30
C VAL A 295 17.72 7.11 6.37
N THR A 296 16.77 7.93 5.93
CA THR A 296 15.79 8.57 6.81
C THR A 296 14.54 7.70 6.90
N THR A 297 14.21 7.22 8.10
CA THR A 297 12.98 6.46 8.34
C THR A 297 11.85 7.39 8.78
N ARG A 298 10.68 7.31 8.14
CA ARG A 298 9.50 8.09 8.55
C ARG A 298 8.22 7.30 8.29
N MET A 299 7.36 7.18 9.30
CA MET A 299 6.06 6.48 9.20
C MET A 299 6.19 5.04 8.66
N GLY A 300 7.26 4.34 9.03
CA GLY A 300 7.54 2.98 8.54
C GLY A 300 8.22 2.91 7.16
N ASP A 301 8.27 4.01 6.41
CA ASP A 301 8.91 4.11 5.09
C ASP A 301 10.38 4.58 5.20
N VAL A 302 11.14 4.43 4.11
CA VAL A 302 12.56 4.81 3.99
C VAL A 302 12.76 5.82 2.86
N PHE A 303 13.58 6.85 3.11
CA PHE A 303 13.90 7.90 2.14
C PHE A 303 15.40 8.21 2.16
N GLY A 304 15.90 8.75 1.06
CA GLY A 304 17.27 9.26 0.98
C GLY A 304 17.97 8.95 -0.33
N THR A 305 19.23 9.36 -0.42
CA THR A 305 20.10 9.10 -1.58
C THR A 305 20.33 7.61 -1.79
N THR A 306 20.48 6.82 -0.73
CA THR A 306 20.61 5.36 -0.80
C THR A 306 19.39 4.70 -1.44
N VAL A 307 18.17 5.11 -1.07
CA VAL A 307 16.93 4.59 -1.68
C VAL A 307 16.87 4.91 -3.17
N ASN A 308 17.23 6.15 -3.54
CA ASN A 308 17.26 6.57 -4.94
C ASN A 308 18.30 5.79 -5.76
N LEU A 309 19.47 5.50 -5.17
CA LEU A 309 20.53 4.71 -5.81
C LEU A 309 20.09 3.27 -6.04
N ALA A 310 19.48 2.62 -5.04
CA ALA A 310 18.97 1.25 -5.16
C ALA A 310 17.95 1.11 -6.32
N SER A 311 16.93 1.97 -6.37
CA SER A 311 15.92 1.97 -7.46
C SER A 311 16.56 2.17 -8.84
N ARG A 312 17.59 3.01 -8.92
CA ARG A 312 18.30 3.27 -10.17
C ARG A 312 19.21 2.12 -10.60
N LEU A 313 19.82 1.41 -9.65
CA LEU A 313 20.54 0.17 -9.93
C LEU A 313 19.59 -0.90 -10.49
N THR A 314 18.41 -1.06 -9.90
CA THR A 314 17.37 -1.99 -10.40
C THR A 314 16.99 -1.65 -11.84
N SER A 315 16.80 -0.36 -12.15
CA SER A 315 16.44 0.09 -13.50
C SER A 315 17.45 -0.30 -14.58
N ILE A 316 18.75 -0.41 -14.23
CA ILE A 316 19.83 -0.76 -15.16
C ILE A 316 20.31 -2.20 -15.03
N ALA A 317 19.78 -2.95 -14.07
CA ALA A 317 20.10 -4.34 -13.83
C ALA A 317 19.67 -5.19 -15.04
N PRO A 318 20.56 -6.10 -15.52
CA PRO A 318 20.15 -7.14 -16.44
C PRO A 318 19.02 -8.00 -15.86
N LYS A 319 18.38 -8.79 -16.72
CA LYS A 319 17.46 -9.83 -16.29
C LYS A 319 18.18 -10.85 -15.41
N ASP A 320 17.49 -11.35 -14.39
CA ASP A 320 17.96 -12.35 -13.44
C ASP A 320 19.32 -12.00 -12.82
N ALA A 321 19.51 -10.71 -12.54
CA ALA A 321 20.75 -10.19 -11.98
C ALA A 321 20.50 -9.29 -10.78
N VAL A 322 21.44 -9.36 -9.82
CA VAL A 322 21.54 -8.43 -8.71
C VAL A 322 22.67 -7.45 -8.95
N LEU A 323 22.37 -6.17 -8.96
CA LEU A 323 23.36 -5.10 -8.96
C LEU A 323 23.45 -4.44 -7.59
N VAL A 324 24.67 -4.14 -7.16
CA VAL A 324 24.94 -3.42 -5.91
C VAL A 324 25.81 -2.19 -6.13
N ASP A 325 25.73 -1.21 -5.24
CA ASP A 325 26.65 -0.06 -5.24
C ASP A 325 28.02 -0.40 -4.63
N GLY A 326 28.98 0.53 -4.78
CA GLY A 326 30.31 0.37 -4.21
C GLY A 326 30.29 0.24 -2.67
N ALA A 327 29.42 0.97 -1.98
CA ALA A 327 29.31 0.91 -0.53
C ALA A 327 28.83 -0.48 -0.04
N MET A 328 27.93 -1.11 -0.79
CA MET A 328 27.49 -2.47 -0.51
C MET A 328 28.59 -3.49 -0.80
N ALA A 329 29.32 -3.34 -1.90
CA ALA A 329 30.46 -4.19 -2.23
C ALA A 329 31.55 -4.12 -1.14
N GLU A 330 31.93 -2.90 -0.73
CA GLU A 330 32.88 -2.65 0.36
C GLU A 330 32.42 -3.27 1.68
N GLU A 331 31.12 -3.14 2.01
CA GLU A 331 30.56 -3.69 3.24
C GLU A 331 30.54 -5.22 3.26
N LEU A 332 30.20 -5.87 2.14
CA LEU A 332 30.25 -7.32 2.00
C LEU A 332 31.70 -7.84 2.10
N SER A 333 32.67 -7.11 1.55
CA SER A 333 34.09 -7.46 1.69
C SER A 333 34.59 -7.27 3.12
N ARG A 334 34.21 -6.15 3.77
CA ARG A 334 34.59 -5.83 5.16
C ARG A 334 34.09 -6.86 6.16
N THR A 335 32.89 -7.37 5.97
CA THR A 335 32.27 -8.40 6.83
C THR A 335 32.71 -9.82 6.49
N GLY A 336 33.54 -10.00 5.45
CA GLY A 336 34.01 -11.31 5.00
C GLY A 336 32.94 -12.14 4.29
N ALA A 337 31.82 -11.54 3.88
CA ALA A 337 30.77 -12.21 3.12
C ALA A 337 31.15 -12.38 1.63
N ALA A 338 31.95 -11.46 1.11
CA ALA A 338 32.53 -11.48 -0.24
C ALA A 338 34.04 -11.20 -0.19
N PRO A 339 34.83 -11.58 -1.21
CA PRO A 339 36.23 -11.19 -1.27
C PRO A 339 36.40 -9.71 -1.62
N VAL A 340 37.59 -9.15 -1.35
CA VAL A 340 37.98 -7.80 -1.82
C VAL A 340 38.22 -7.82 -3.33
N SER A 341 38.76 -8.91 -3.87
CA SER A 341 38.83 -9.19 -5.30
C SER A 341 38.77 -10.69 -5.58
N GLU A 342 38.22 -11.07 -6.74
CA GLU A 342 38.16 -12.48 -7.14
C GLU A 342 39.57 -13.09 -7.33
N LYS A 343 40.57 -12.28 -7.73
CA LYS A 343 41.97 -12.72 -7.86
C LYS A 343 42.61 -13.05 -6.51
N GLU A 344 42.32 -12.28 -5.47
CA GLU A 344 42.78 -12.58 -4.11
C GLU A 344 42.08 -13.83 -3.55
N ALA A 345 40.80 -14.03 -3.87
CA ALA A 345 40.06 -15.21 -3.45
C ALA A 345 40.55 -16.52 -4.10
N GLU A 346 41.10 -16.46 -5.31
CA GLU A 346 41.73 -17.61 -5.98
C GLU A 346 43.07 -18.01 -5.37
N THR A 347 43.77 -17.06 -4.75
CA THR A 347 45.13 -17.25 -4.19
C THR A 347 45.14 -17.44 -2.68
N ALA A 348 44.00 -17.21 -2.00
CA ALA A 348 43.84 -17.46 -0.58
C ALA A 348 43.97 -18.96 -0.24
N PRO A 349 44.74 -19.33 0.81
CA PRO A 349 44.85 -20.73 1.25
C PRO A 349 43.47 -21.31 1.61
N ASP A 350 43.24 -22.59 1.29
CA ASP A 350 41.94 -23.29 1.47
C ASP A 350 41.47 -23.38 2.94
N GLU A 351 42.25 -22.88 3.88
CA GLU A 351 41.93 -22.85 5.31
C GLU A 351 40.98 -21.69 5.65
N GLY A 352 39.68 -21.93 5.50
CA GLY A 352 38.65 -21.39 6.40
C GLY A 352 37.77 -20.23 5.93
N ALA A 353 38.07 -19.52 4.85
CA ALA A 353 37.22 -18.43 4.35
C ALA A 353 36.47 -18.83 3.07
N SER A 354 35.37 -19.57 3.22
CA SER A 354 34.42 -19.76 2.11
C SER A 354 33.50 -18.56 2.02
N TYR A 355 33.84 -17.59 1.16
CA TYR A 355 32.94 -16.47 0.84
C TYR A 355 31.59 -16.96 0.32
N ARG A 356 30.50 -16.33 0.77
CA ARG A 356 29.14 -16.66 0.34
C ARG A 356 28.80 -16.05 -1.02
N PHE A 357 29.34 -14.86 -1.28
CA PHE A 357 29.04 -14.09 -2.46
C PHE A 357 30.29 -13.84 -3.31
N ALA A 358 30.06 -13.67 -4.62
CA ALA A 358 31.05 -13.20 -5.59
C ALA A 358 30.63 -11.80 -6.07
N LEU A 359 31.64 -10.95 -6.28
CA LEU A 359 31.45 -9.55 -6.69
C LEU A 359 32.27 -9.27 -7.94
N GLN A 360 31.61 -8.79 -9.00
CA GLN A 360 32.26 -8.40 -10.24
C GLN A 360 31.96 -6.94 -10.58
N PRO A 361 32.98 -6.07 -10.70
CA PRO A 361 32.75 -4.69 -11.09
C PRO A 361 32.26 -4.65 -12.53
N MET A 362 31.25 -3.82 -12.79
CA MET A 362 30.72 -3.58 -14.13
C MET A 362 31.18 -2.23 -14.65
N TRP A 363 31.11 -2.04 -15.98
CA TRP A 363 31.46 -0.76 -16.57
C TRP A 363 30.63 0.38 -15.98
N GLN A 364 31.29 1.52 -15.78
CA GLN A 364 30.64 2.76 -15.38
C GLN A 364 29.53 3.13 -16.36
N ARG A 365 28.34 3.45 -15.85
CA ARG A 365 27.19 3.86 -16.67
C ARG A 365 26.66 5.20 -16.18
N PRO A 366 26.33 6.13 -17.09
CA PRO A 366 25.60 7.32 -16.72
C PRO A 366 24.16 6.93 -16.34
N VAL A 367 23.75 7.35 -15.16
CA VAL A 367 22.44 7.09 -14.58
C VAL A 367 21.74 8.42 -14.33
N ARG A 368 20.52 8.55 -14.84
CA ARG A 368 19.75 9.79 -14.78
C ARG A 368 19.53 10.20 -13.31
N GLY A 369 20.04 11.39 -12.96
CA GLY A 369 19.90 11.99 -11.63
C GLY A 369 20.96 11.57 -10.61
N LEU A 370 21.86 10.65 -10.94
CA LEU A 370 22.95 10.19 -10.06
C LEU A 370 24.35 10.39 -10.65
N GLY A 371 24.45 10.77 -11.93
CA GLY A 371 25.73 10.91 -12.60
C GLY A 371 26.28 9.56 -13.05
N VAL A 372 27.59 9.37 -13.00
CA VAL A 372 28.23 8.11 -13.40
C VAL A 372 28.29 7.20 -12.18
N VAL A 373 27.72 6.00 -12.30
CA VAL A 373 27.73 4.98 -11.25
C VAL A 373 28.57 3.80 -11.72
N GLU A 374 29.32 3.19 -10.81
CA GLU A 374 30.07 1.95 -11.02
C GLU A 374 29.37 0.80 -10.26
N PRO A 375 28.42 0.11 -10.90
CA PRO A 375 27.71 -0.98 -10.25
C PRO A 375 28.57 -2.24 -10.19
N TRP A 376 28.27 -3.09 -9.21
CA TRP A 376 28.86 -4.41 -9.06
C TRP A 376 27.79 -5.46 -9.28
N SER A 377 28.10 -6.50 -10.05
CA SER A 377 27.26 -7.68 -10.14
C SER A 377 27.52 -8.56 -8.92
N LEU A 378 26.45 -8.89 -8.21
CA LEU A 378 26.46 -9.78 -7.05
C LEU A 378 25.90 -11.14 -7.47
N THR A 379 26.64 -12.20 -7.16
CA THR A 379 26.21 -13.59 -7.43
C THR A 379 26.52 -14.50 -6.24
N ARG A 380 25.82 -15.64 -6.15
CA ARG A 380 26.17 -16.68 -5.17
C ARG A 380 27.45 -17.38 -5.62
N ARG A 381 28.41 -17.55 -4.69
CA ARG A 381 29.57 -18.40 -4.98
C ARG A 381 29.15 -19.87 -4.99
N LYS A 382 29.60 -20.61 -6.01
CA LYS A 382 29.43 -22.07 -6.03
C LYS A 382 30.29 -22.68 -4.91
N PRO A 383 29.77 -23.64 -4.12
CA PRO A 383 30.58 -24.33 -3.13
C PRO A 383 31.76 -25.01 -3.82
N LYS A 384 32.97 -24.85 -3.26
CA LYS A 384 34.14 -25.64 -3.68
C LYS A 384 33.81 -27.10 -3.36
N ILE A 385 33.53 -27.91 -4.38
CA ILE A 385 33.36 -29.36 -4.21
C ILE A 385 34.74 -29.89 -3.77
N PRO A 386 34.87 -30.53 -2.59
CA PRO A 386 36.13 -31.14 -2.19
C PRO A 386 36.49 -32.23 -3.22
N ARG A 387 37.74 -32.17 -3.70
CA ARG A 387 38.28 -33.11 -4.69
C ARG A 387 38.45 -34.52 -4.15
#